data_AF-G2QAA6-F1
#
_entry.id   AF-G2QAA6-F1
#
_cell.length_a   1.000
_cell.length_b   1.000
_cell.length_c   1.000
_cell.angle_alpha   90.00
_cell.angle_beta   90.00
_cell.angle_gamma   90.00
#
_symmetry.space_group_name_H-M   'P 1'
#
loop_
_entity.id
_entity.type
_entity.pdbx_description
1 polymer ?
#
loop_
_entity_poly.entity_id
_entity_poly.type
_entity_poly.pdbx_seq_one_letter_code
_entity_poly.pdbx_strand_id
1 'polypeptide(L)'
;MSDEIHFPIGFGLKDLVAWGNTGMILLDKSTTPNTVIKTPHDSDSSSSITREQQIYERCHQRGGHKGILRYYGTFESAIRLEYAPRSNLRSYLSKHAVDTSVKVRWAVQIAEALEFAHQSGVIHGDINGYNVFLNESLDAKLGDYAGSSLDGSPLLISVTPSHGCPRSTLSVEGDLFALGSVLYELMSGSPPYAGLSDEEIFACYAKGEFPDTKSLGLLGSIITRCWQGQYKECGQVICDLKGHTLN
;
A
#
# COMPACT_ATOMS: atom_id res chain seq x y z
N MET A 1 -0.97 16.34 -31.07
CA MET A 1 -2.43 16.13 -31.01
C MET A 1 -2.78 16.28 -29.54
N SER A 2 -3.78 17.08 -29.19
CA SER A 2 -4.14 17.24 -27.77
C SER A 2 -4.57 15.88 -27.22
N ASP A 3 -3.88 15.38 -26.21
CA ASP A 3 -4.26 14.17 -25.48
C ASP A 3 -5.58 14.43 -24.78
N GLU A 4 -6.68 14.16 -25.47
CA GLU A 4 -8.02 14.37 -24.96
C GLU A 4 -8.28 13.29 -23.91
N ILE A 5 -8.50 13.72 -22.66
CA ILE A 5 -8.71 12.81 -21.53
C ILE A 5 -10.01 12.05 -21.76
N HIS A 6 -9.92 10.74 -21.94
CA HIS A 6 -11.08 9.87 -22.15
C HIS A 6 -11.62 9.37 -20.80
N PHE A 7 -12.80 9.87 -20.41
CA PHE A 7 -13.53 9.40 -19.23
C PHE A 7 -14.41 8.18 -19.57
N PRO A 8 -14.56 7.20 -18.66
CA PRO A 8 -15.55 6.13 -18.77
C PRO A 8 -16.98 6.69 -18.90
N ILE A 9 -17.89 5.92 -19.50
CA ILE A 9 -19.25 6.39 -19.77
C ILE A 9 -19.95 6.79 -18.46
N GLY A 10 -20.49 8.01 -18.44
CA GLY A 10 -21.22 8.56 -17.28
C GLY A 10 -20.35 9.33 -16.28
N PHE A 11 -19.03 9.38 -16.47
CA PHE A 11 -18.09 10.12 -15.63
C PHE A 11 -17.51 11.34 -16.35
N GLY A 12 -17.02 12.31 -15.58
CA GLY A 12 -16.28 13.45 -16.11
C GLY A 12 -15.34 14.08 -15.09
N LEU A 13 -14.78 15.24 -15.42
CA LEU A 13 -13.78 15.93 -14.58
C LEU A 13 -14.27 16.20 -13.15
N LYS A 14 -15.57 16.43 -12.94
CA LYS A 14 -16.18 16.66 -11.62
C LYS A 14 -16.08 15.44 -10.68
N ASP A 15 -15.88 14.25 -11.25
CA ASP A 15 -15.82 12.98 -10.52
C ASP A 15 -14.36 12.57 -10.23
N LEU A 16 -13.38 13.25 -10.84
CA LEU A 16 -11.96 13.00 -10.62
C LEU A 16 -11.55 13.31 -9.18
N VAL A 17 -11.09 12.29 -8.46
CA VAL A 17 -10.58 12.43 -7.08
C VAL A 17 -9.07 12.31 -6.99
N ALA A 18 -8.44 11.56 -7.90
CA ALA A 18 -7.00 11.45 -7.97
C ALA A 18 -6.53 11.11 -9.38
N TRP A 19 -5.29 11.47 -9.66
CA TRP A 19 -4.55 11.16 -10.88
C TRP A 19 -3.19 10.61 -10.46
N GLY A 20 -2.85 9.39 -10.88
CA GLY A 20 -1.60 8.73 -10.52
C GLY A 20 -0.80 8.28 -11.74
N ASN A 21 0.25 7.47 -11.55
CA ASN A 21 1.07 6.95 -12.65
C ASN A 21 0.33 5.92 -13.51
N THR A 22 -0.59 5.15 -12.91
CA THR A 22 -1.24 4.01 -13.59
C THR A 22 -2.65 4.30 -14.07
N GLY A 23 -3.19 5.48 -13.78
CA GLY A 23 -4.54 5.85 -14.18
C GLY A 23 -5.18 6.99 -13.39
N MET A 24 -6.43 7.22 -13.72
CA MET A 24 -7.33 8.17 -13.05
C MET A 24 -8.25 7.43 -12.09
N ILE A 25 -8.56 8.08 -10.97
CA ILE A 25 -9.51 7.59 -9.98
C ILE A 25 -10.73 8.51 -10.00
N LEU A 26 -11.89 7.94 -10.33
CA LEU A 26 -13.16 8.65 -10.44
C LEU A 26 -14.10 8.18 -9.33
N LEU A 27 -14.68 9.10 -8.58
CA LEU A 27 -15.65 8.79 -7.53
C LEU A 27 -17.02 8.51 -8.14
N ASP A 28 -17.52 7.30 -7.90
CA ASP A 28 -18.88 6.92 -8.23
C ASP A 28 -19.80 7.08 -7.02
N LYS A 29 -20.61 8.14 -7.05
CA LYS A 29 -21.63 8.45 -6.04
C LYS A 29 -22.99 7.80 -6.31
N SER A 30 -23.14 7.05 -7.40
CA SER A 30 -24.38 6.34 -7.72
C SER A 30 -24.56 5.06 -6.90
N THR A 31 -23.49 4.58 -6.26
CA THR A 31 -23.49 3.40 -5.39
C THR A 31 -23.64 3.76 -3.92
N THR A 32 -24.11 2.80 -3.10
CA THR A 32 -24.14 2.94 -1.64
C THR A 32 -23.61 1.66 -1.00
N PRO A 33 -22.46 1.69 -0.32
CA PRO A 33 -21.56 2.84 -0.15
C PRO A 33 -20.95 3.31 -1.48
N ASN A 34 -20.47 4.55 -1.54
CA ASN A 34 -19.77 5.08 -2.70
C ASN A 34 -18.58 4.18 -3.09
N THR A 35 -18.27 4.13 -4.38
CA THR A 35 -17.13 3.38 -4.94
C THR A 35 -16.23 4.27 -5.76
N VAL A 36 -15.06 3.78 -6.16
CA VAL A 36 -14.22 4.45 -7.16
C VAL A 36 -14.03 3.59 -8.40
N ILE A 37 -13.91 4.24 -9.54
CA ILE A 37 -13.49 3.64 -10.81
C ILE A 37 -12.03 4.02 -11.04
N LYS A 38 -11.15 3.02 -11.08
CA LYS A 38 -9.74 3.21 -11.46
C LYS A 38 -9.59 2.81 -12.92
N THR A 39 -9.38 3.81 -13.77
CA THR A 39 -9.28 3.66 -15.23
C THR A 39 -7.85 3.97 -15.70
N PRO A 40 -7.30 3.23 -16.67
CA PRO A 40 -5.98 3.56 -17.23
C PRO A 40 -6.00 4.92 -17.95
N HIS A 41 -4.85 5.56 -18.06
CA HIS A 41 -4.68 6.82 -18.83
C HIS A 41 -4.77 6.59 -20.34
N ASP A 42 -4.17 5.49 -20.79
CA ASP A 42 -3.95 5.16 -22.19
C ASP A 42 -3.88 3.63 -22.38
N SER A 43 -3.73 3.20 -23.64
CA SER A 43 -3.55 1.80 -24.00
C SER A 43 -2.28 1.17 -23.39
N ASP A 44 -1.25 1.96 -23.10
CA ASP A 44 0.04 1.47 -22.63
C ASP A 44 -0.02 1.07 -21.14
N SER A 45 -0.88 1.75 -20.38
CA SER A 45 -1.21 1.43 -18.98
C SER A 45 -2.11 0.20 -18.82
N SER A 46 -2.55 -0.44 -19.92
CA SER A 46 -3.44 -1.60 -19.90
C SER A 46 -2.87 -2.82 -19.17
N SER A 47 -1.54 -3.00 -19.20
CA SER A 47 -0.88 -4.11 -18.50
C SER A 47 -0.99 -3.99 -16.98
N SER A 48 -0.88 -2.77 -16.46
CA SER A 48 -0.95 -2.47 -15.03
C SER A 48 -2.37 -2.63 -14.49
N ILE A 49 -3.38 -2.13 -15.21
CA ILE A 49 -4.78 -2.33 -14.80
C ILE A 49 -5.20 -3.80 -14.89
N THR A 50 -4.70 -4.53 -15.90
CA THR A 50 -4.94 -5.98 -16.03
C THR A 50 -4.31 -6.75 -14.88
N ARG A 51 -3.07 -6.41 -14.49
CA ARG A 51 -2.40 -7.01 -13.33
C ARG A 51 -3.20 -6.77 -12.05
N GLU A 52 -3.61 -5.52 -11.83
CA GLU A 52 -4.37 -5.14 -10.65
C GLU A 52 -5.72 -5.87 -10.60
N GLN A 53 -6.45 -5.93 -11.72
CA GLN A 53 -7.69 -6.68 -11.85
C GLN A 53 -7.49 -8.16 -11.46
N GLN A 54 -6.50 -8.84 -12.04
CA GLN A 54 -6.22 -10.26 -11.75
C GLN A 54 -5.95 -10.51 -10.27
N ILE A 55 -5.22 -9.60 -9.62
CA ILE A 55 -4.91 -9.70 -8.19
C ILE A 55 -6.17 -9.54 -7.35
N TYR A 56 -6.98 -8.50 -7.61
CA TYR A 56 -8.23 -8.29 -6.87
C TYR A 56 -9.24 -9.42 -7.09
N GLU A 57 -9.38 -9.93 -8.32
CA GLU A 57 -10.23 -11.09 -8.62
C GLU A 57 -9.79 -12.32 -7.83
N ARG A 58 -8.48 -12.59 -7.77
CA ARG A 58 -7.93 -13.70 -7.00
C ARG A 58 -8.17 -13.55 -5.50
N CYS A 59 -7.89 -12.36 -4.95
CA CYS A 59 -8.16 -12.07 -3.55
C CYS A 59 -9.65 -12.24 -3.24
N HIS A 60 -10.54 -11.77 -4.12
CA HIS A 60 -11.98 -11.92 -3.98
C HIS A 60 -12.42 -13.40 -4.02
N GLN A 61 -11.93 -14.19 -4.98
CA GLN A 61 -12.20 -15.63 -5.10
C GLN A 61 -11.73 -16.44 -3.88
N ARG A 62 -10.72 -15.94 -3.16
CA ARG A 62 -10.22 -16.49 -1.89
C ARG A 62 -10.97 -15.99 -0.66
N GLY A 63 -12.12 -15.32 -0.84
CA GLY A 63 -12.97 -14.82 0.24
C GLY A 63 -12.76 -13.36 0.62
N GLY A 64 -11.75 -12.70 0.04
CA GLY A 64 -11.37 -11.32 0.35
C GLY A 64 -10.78 -11.16 1.75
N HIS A 65 -10.29 -9.95 2.05
CA HIS A 65 -9.74 -9.61 3.36
C HIS A 65 -10.18 -8.21 3.80
N LYS A 66 -10.53 -8.04 5.08
CA LYS A 66 -11.04 -6.77 5.64
C LYS A 66 -10.07 -5.60 5.44
N GLY A 67 -8.76 -5.89 5.46
CA GLY A 67 -7.67 -4.93 5.31
C GLY A 67 -7.21 -4.69 3.87
N ILE A 68 -7.88 -5.26 2.86
CA ILE A 68 -7.66 -4.93 1.44
C ILE A 68 -8.87 -4.13 0.96
N LEU A 69 -8.66 -3.15 0.05
CA LEU A 69 -9.78 -2.46 -0.59
C LEU A 69 -10.74 -3.46 -1.24
N ARG A 70 -12.04 -3.35 -0.95
CA ARG A 70 -13.02 -4.27 -1.53
C ARG A 70 -13.11 -4.08 -3.05
N TYR A 71 -13.04 -5.19 -3.78
CA TYR A 71 -13.28 -5.27 -5.22
C TYR A 71 -14.76 -5.46 -5.52
N TYR A 72 -15.30 -4.67 -6.46
CA TYR A 72 -16.70 -4.72 -6.89
C TYR A 72 -16.88 -5.18 -8.34
N GLY A 73 -15.81 -5.64 -9.00
CA GLY A 73 -15.85 -6.07 -10.39
C GLY A 73 -15.20 -5.08 -11.35
N THR A 74 -15.27 -5.42 -12.64
CA THR A 74 -14.84 -4.54 -13.72
C THR A 74 -15.90 -3.50 -14.06
N PHE A 75 -15.48 -2.43 -14.70
CA PHE A 75 -16.35 -1.42 -15.29
C PHE A 75 -15.71 -0.98 -16.61
N GLU A 76 -16.23 -1.42 -17.75
CA GLU A 76 -15.56 -1.26 -19.05
C GLU A 76 -14.12 -1.85 -19.00
N SER A 77 -13.09 -1.06 -19.36
CA SER A 77 -11.67 -1.41 -19.23
C SER A 77 -11.06 -1.05 -17.87
N ALA A 78 -11.87 -0.59 -16.92
CA ALA A 78 -11.49 -0.15 -15.58
C ALA A 78 -11.89 -1.17 -14.51
N ILE A 79 -11.44 -0.92 -13.27
CA ILE A 79 -11.86 -1.69 -12.09
C ILE A 79 -12.64 -0.80 -11.12
N ARG A 80 -13.60 -1.41 -10.43
CA ARG A 80 -14.40 -0.76 -9.39
C ARG A 80 -13.96 -1.22 -8.01
N LEU A 81 -13.58 -0.27 -7.16
CA LEU A 81 -13.03 -0.51 -5.83
C LEU A 81 -13.80 0.25 -4.73
N GLU A 82 -13.61 -0.18 -3.49
CA GLU A 82 -14.02 0.54 -2.28
C GLU A 82 -13.51 1.98 -2.28
N TYR A 83 -14.41 2.94 -2.03
CA TYR A 83 -13.98 4.30 -1.75
C TYR A 83 -13.58 4.43 -0.28
N ALA A 84 -12.36 4.91 -0.05
CA ALA A 84 -11.80 5.19 1.26
C ALA A 84 -11.79 6.72 1.51
N PRO A 85 -12.81 7.30 2.18
CA PRO A 85 -13.03 8.74 2.23
C PRO A 85 -12.00 9.49 3.08
N ARG A 86 -11.21 8.82 3.91
CA ARG A 86 -10.22 9.43 4.80
C ARG A 86 -8.82 9.52 4.18
N SER A 87 -8.74 9.42 2.84
CA SER A 87 -7.49 9.49 2.05
C SER A 87 -6.51 8.36 2.37
N ASN A 88 -5.27 8.48 1.92
CA ASN A 88 -4.18 7.57 2.26
C ASN A 88 -3.49 7.95 3.58
N LEU A 89 -2.79 6.99 4.16
CA LEU A 89 -2.15 7.04 5.46
C LEU A 89 -1.17 8.21 5.56
N ARG A 90 -0.34 8.43 4.54
CA ARG A 90 0.59 9.57 4.49
C ARG A 90 -0.15 10.91 4.57
N SER A 91 -1.15 11.09 3.72
CA SER A 91 -1.91 12.33 3.61
C SER A 91 -2.73 12.60 4.87
N TYR A 92 -3.13 11.55 5.58
CA TYR A 92 -3.84 11.66 6.85
C TYR A 92 -2.88 12.07 7.98
N LEU A 93 -1.73 11.41 8.11
CA LEU A 93 -0.73 11.72 9.13
C LEU A 93 -0.17 13.14 9.03
N SER A 94 -0.09 13.71 7.82
CA SER A 94 0.37 15.09 7.63
C SER A 94 -0.62 16.17 8.10
N LYS A 95 -1.89 15.79 8.31
CA LYS A 95 -2.98 16.72 8.66
C LYS A 95 -3.55 16.48 10.05
N HIS A 96 -3.28 15.32 10.64
CA HIS A 96 -3.92 14.89 11.88
C HIS A 96 -2.89 14.31 12.87
N ALA A 97 -3.01 14.73 14.13
CA ALA A 97 -2.41 14.00 15.23
C ALA A 97 -3.21 12.71 15.46
N VAL A 98 -2.52 11.58 15.57
CA VAL A 98 -3.14 10.25 15.70
C VAL A 98 -2.57 9.56 16.92
N ASP A 99 -3.46 9.01 17.75
CA ASP A 99 -3.08 8.26 18.93
C ASP A 99 -2.31 6.98 18.59
N THR A 100 -1.37 6.62 19.46
CA THR A 100 -0.54 5.42 19.30
C THR A 100 -1.38 4.15 19.17
N SER A 101 -2.51 4.04 19.88
CA SER A 101 -3.40 2.87 19.80
C SER A 101 -3.99 2.69 18.39
N VAL A 102 -4.36 3.80 17.72
CA VAL A 102 -4.86 3.77 16.34
C VAL A 102 -3.74 3.40 15.37
N LYS A 103 -2.53 3.93 15.57
CA LYS A 103 -1.35 3.56 14.77
C LYS A 103 -1.02 2.07 14.89
N VAL A 104 -1.05 1.51 16.10
CA VAL A 104 -0.84 0.06 16.32
C VAL A 104 -1.95 -0.76 15.65
N ARG A 105 -3.21 -0.32 15.72
CA ARG A 105 -4.32 -0.96 15.00
C ARG A 105 -4.07 -0.98 13.48
N TRP A 106 -3.65 0.14 12.91
CA TRP A 106 -3.29 0.20 11.48
C TRP A 106 -2.15 -0.73 11.13
N ALA A 107 -1.08 -0.76 11.94
CA ALA A 107 0.04 -1.67 11.76
C ALA A 107 -0.42 -3.14 11.66
N VAL A 108 -1.30 -3.57 12.57
CA VAL A 108 -1.87 -4.93 12.55
C VAL A 108 -2.70 -5.16 11.30
N GLN A 109 -3.59 -4.22 10.93
CA GLN A 109 -4.46 -4.36 9.76
C GLN A 109 -3.66 -4.47 8.45
N ILE A 110 -2.60 -3.68 8.31
CA ILE A 110 -1.71 -3.70 7.14
C ILE A 110 -0.95 -5.03 7.08
N ALA A 111 -0.39 -5.48 8.21
CA ALA A 111 0.33 -6.75 8.27
C ALA A 111 -0.57 -7.96 7.98
N GLU A 112 -1.80 -7.99 8.51
CA GLU A 112 -2.80 -9.03 8.21
C GLU A 112 -3.20 -9.03 6.72
N ALA A 113 -3.39 -7.84 6.12
CA ALA A 113 -3.69 -7.72 4.69
C ALA A 113 -2.54 -8.21 3.80
N LEU A 114 -1.30 -7.90 4.20
CA LEU A 114 -0.10 -8.34 3.49
C LEU A 114 0.11 -9.85 3.60
N GLU A 115 -0.11 -10.43 4.77
CA GLU A 115 -0.09 -11.89 4.97
C GLU A 115 -1.06 -12.60 4.01
N PHE A 116 -2.29 -12.12 3.93
CA PHE A 116 -3.29 -12.66 3.00
C PHE A 116 -2.86 -12.53 1.53
N ALA A 117 -2.25 -11.42 1.15
CA ALA A 117 -1.72 -11.21 -0.20
C ALA A 117 -0.59 -12.22 -0.52
N HIS A 118 0.37 -12.39 0.39
CA HIS A 118 1.46 -13.37 0.25
C HIS A 118 0.92 -14.80 0.11
N GLN A 119 -0.05 -15.19 0.95
CA GLN A 119 -0.72 -16.49 0.87
C GLN A 119 -1.48 -16.67 -0.46
N SER A 120 -1.85 -15.58 -1.12
CA SER A 120 -2.50 -15.54 -2.43
C SER A 120 -1.53 -15.54 -3.62
N GLY A 121 -0.23 -15.70 -3.38
CA GLY A 121 0.81 -15.71 -4.41
C GLY A 121 1.15 -14.31 -4.93
N VAL A 122 0.82 -13.27 -4.17
CA VAL A 122 1.08 -11.87 -4.53
C VAL A 122 2.30 -11.37 -3.76
N ILE A 123 3.23 -10.71 -4.45
CA ILE A 123 4.21 -9.80 -3.81
C ILE A 123 3.78 -8.40 -4.17
N HIS A 124 3.53 -7.54 -3.18
CA HIS A 124 2.98 -6.21 -3.43
C HIS A 124 4.01 -5.34 -4.14
N GLY A 125 5.25 -5.32 -3.65
CA GLY A 125 6.39 -4.65 -4.28
C GLY A 125 6.41 -3.12 -4.18
N ASP A 126 5.39 -2.48 -3.61
CA ASP A 126 5.37 -1.02 -3.40
C ASP A 126 4.53 -0.65 -2.18
N ILE A 127 4.85 -1.27 -1.04
CA ILE A 127 4.19 -0.96 0.22
C ILE A 127 4.72 0.37 0.74
N ASN A 128 3.87 1.37 0.83
CA ASN A 128 4.20 2.69 1.36
C ASN A 128 2.92 3.39 1.87
N GLY A 129 3.08 4.53 2.57
CA GLY A 129 1.95 5.27 3.15
C GLY A 129 0.95 5.86 2.14
N TYR A 130 1.26 5.91 0.84
CA TYR A 130 0.30 6.33 -0.20
C TYR A 130 -0.62 5.19 -0.65
N ASN A 131 -0.16 3.94 -0.54
CA ASN A 131 -0.89 2.74 -0.96
C ASN A 131 -1.69 2.08 0.19
N VAL A 132 -1.69 2.69 1.37
CA VAL A 132 -2.56 2.34 2.50
C VAL A 132 -3.64 3.40 2.65
N PHE A 133 -4.89 3.03 2.42
CA PHE A 133 -6.05 3.92 2.48
C PHE A 133 -6.80 3.78 3.80
N LEU A 134 -7.55 4.82 4.18
CA LEU A 134 -8.35 4.86 5.40
C LEU A 134 -9.84 4.96 5.07
N ASN A 135 -10.61 3.99 5.52
CA ASN A 135 -12.07 3.99 5.34
C ASN A 135 -12.76 4.96 6.32
N GLU A 136 -14.10 5.02 6.27
CA GLU A 136 -14.90 5.88 7.16
C GLU A 136 -14.68 5.61 8.65
N SER A 137 -14.39 4.36 9.03
CA SER A 137 -14.13 3.94 10.42
C SER A 137 -12.66 4.11 10.85
N LEU A 138 -11.83 4.75 10.01
CA LEU A 138 -10.39 4.84 10.19
C LEU A 138 -9.74 3.46 10.31
N ASP A 139 -10.19 2.49 9.52
CA ASP A 139 -9.48 1.22 9.34
C ASP A 139 -8.57 1.31 8.11
N ALA A 140 -7.37 0.74 8.23
CA ALA A 140 -6.39 0.66 7.16
C ALA A 140 -6.78 -0.38 6.11
N LYS A 141 -6.64 0.03 4.84
CA LYS A 141 -6.96 -0.73 3.64
C LYS A 141 -5.76 -0.69 2.70
N LEU A 142 -5.04 -1.79 2.57
CA LEU A 142 -4.01 -1.95 1.56
C LEU A 142 -4.67 -1.98 0.17
N GLY A 143 -4.06 -1.28 -0.79
CA GLY A 143 -4.52 -1.21 -2.16
C GLY A 143 -3.38 -0.86 -3.11
N ASP A 144 -3.75 -0.59 -4.36
CA ASP A 144 -2.84 -0.36 -5.49
C ASP A 144 -1.90 -1.54 -5.81
N TYR A 145 -2.44 -2.51 -6.54
CA TYR A 145 -1.69 -3.70 -6.98
C TYR A 145 -1.22 -3.60 -8.44
N ALA A 146 -1.28 -2.42 -9.04
CA ALA A 146 -0.95 -2.20 -10.45
C ALA A 146 0.50 -2.58 -10.80
N GLY A 147 1.42 -2.35 -9.86
CA GLY A 147 2.85 -2.69 -9.96
C GLY A 147 3.22 -4.09 -9.46
N SER A 148 2.29 -4.81 -8.86
CA SER A 148 2.57 -6.01 -8.06
C SER A 148 2.88 -7.25 -8.90
N SER A 149 3.55 -8.20 -8.26
CA SER A 149 3.80 -9.52 -8.83
C SER A 149 2.67 -10.48 -8.48
N LEU A 150 2.32 -11.32 -9.43
CA LEU A 150 1.45 -12.47 -9.27
C LEU A 150 2.18 -13.74 -9.71
N ASP A 151 2.27 -14.74 -8.83
CA ASP A 151 2.91 -16.04 -9.10
C ASP A 151 4.34 -15.93 -9.67
N GLY A 152 5.12 -14.95 -9.19
CA GLY A 152 6.52 -14.76 -9.60
C GLY A 152 6.72 -13.97 -10.89
N SER A 153 5.66 -13.38 -11.46
CA SER A 153 5.81 -12.40 -12.55
C SER A 153 6.62 -11.17 -12.12
N PRO A 154 7.30 -10.46 -13.05
CA PRO A 154 8.04 -9.25 -12.70
C PRO A 154 7.14 -8.17 -12.09
N LEU A 155 7.71 -7.34 -11.21
CA LEU A 155 7.09 -6.07 -10.82
C LEU A 155 6.97 -5.17 -12.05
N LEU A 156 5.86 -4.44 -12.16
CA LEU A 156 5.64 -3.45 -13.22
C LEU A 156 6.01 -2.03 -12.78
N ILE A 157 6.51 -1.87 -11.54
CA ILE A 157 6.89 -0.59 -10.97
C ILE A 157 8.26 -0.66 -10.30
N SER A 158 8.92 0.49 -10.19
CA SER A 158 10.10 0.64 -9.35
C SER A 158 9.66 0.85 -7.91
N VAL A 159 10.30 0.12 -6.98
CA VAL A 159 10.03 0.27 -5.55
C VAL A 159 10.38 1.67 -5.07
N THR A 160 9.58 2.22 -4.17
CA THR A 160 9.89 3.50 -3.53
C THR A 160 11.21 3.41 -2.74
N PRO A 161 12.25 4.23 -3.00
CA PRO A 161 13.59 4.05 -2.40
C PRO A 161 13.61 3.99 -0.87
N SER A 162 12.84 4.84 -0.18
CA SER A 162 12.70 4.81 1.30
C SER A 162 12.07 3.52 1.86
N HIS A 163 11.47 2.70 1.00
CA HIS A 163 10.83 1.42 1.31
C HIS A 163 11.51 0.23 0.63
N GLY A 164 12.51 0.48 -0.22
CA GLY A 164 13.16 -0.55 -1.02
C GLY A 164 14.15 -1.36 -0.19
N CYS A 165 13.93 -2.67 -0.12
CA CYS A 165 14.92 -3.58 0.46
C CYS A 165 16.15 -3.66 -0.45
N PRO A 166 17.37 -3.42 0.07
CA PRO A 166 18.60 -3.45 -0.75
C PRO A 166 18.98 -4.86 -1.22
N ARG A 167 18.41 -5.91 -0.61
CA ARG A 167 18.78 -7.32 -0.86
C ARG A 167 17.87 -7.99 -1.87
N SER A 168 16.57 -7.72 -1.83
CA SER A 168 15.59 -8.31 -2.74
C SER A 168 14.31 -7.50 -2.72
N THR A 169 13.89 -7.00 -3.88
CA THR A 169 12.65 -6.22 -4.05
C THR A 169 11.45 -7.10 -4.40
N LEU A 170 11.63 -8.09 -5.26
CA LEU A 170 10.61 -9.07 -5.61
C LEU A 170 10.64 -10.26 -4.63
N SER A 171 10.24 -10.04 -3.39
CA SER A 171 10.13 -11.10 -2.39
C SER A 171 9.24 -10.72 -1.21
N VAL A 172 8.84 -11.73 -0.43
CA VAL A 172 8.22 -11.54 0.89
C VAL A 172 9.10 -10.68 1.80
N GLU A 173 10.42 -10.90 1.76
CA GLU A 173 11.38 -10.11 2.53
C GLU A 173 11.41 -8.64 2.10
N GLY A 174 11.29 -8.36 0.79
CA GLY A 174 11.16 -7.02 0.26
C GLY A 174 9.92 -6.30 0.81
N ASP A 175 8.77 -6.98 0.78
CA ASP A 175 7.53 -6.46 1.34
C ASP A 175 7.60 -6.27 2.87
N LEU A 176 8.26 -7.17 3.61
CA LEU A 176 8.45 -7.03 5.07
C LEU A 176 9.35 -5.85 5.43
N PHE A 177 10.37 -5.59 4.62
CA PHE A 177 11.21 -4.39 4.77
C PHE A 177 10.37 -3.13 4.56
N ALA A 178 9.59 -3.08 3.48
CA ALA A 178 8.71 -1.97 3.15
C ALA A 178 7.62 -1.76 4.21
N LEU A 179 7.08 -2.84 4.79
CA LEU A 179 6.20 -2.78 5.96
C LEU A 179 6.89 -2.10 7.14
N GLY A 180 8.16 -2.45 7.44
CA GLY A 180 8.97 -1.77 8.45
C GLY A 180 9.07 -0.26 8.22
N SER A 181 9.26 0.15 6.96
CA SER A 181 9.25 1.57 6.57
C SER A 181 7.89 2.25 6.78
N VAL A 182 6.76 1.57 6.50
CA VAL A 182 5.42 2.09 6.84
C VAL A 182 5.22 2.19 8.36
N LEU A 183 5.70 1.23 9.14
CA LEU A 183 5.64 1.30 10.61
C LEU A 183 6.46 2.49 11.14
N TYR A 184 7.61 2.80 10.52
CA TYR A 184 8.38 4.00 10.84
C TYR A 184 7.59 5.27 10.54
N GLU A 185 6.86 5.33 9.42
CA GLU A 185 6.00 6.47 9.08
C GLU A 185 4.88 6.69 10.08
N LEU A 186 4.24 5.61 10.52
CA LEU A 186 3.21 5.69 11.55
C LEU A 186 3.73 6.40 12.80
N MET A 187 4.94 6.05 13.24
CA MET A 187 5.48 6.57 14.49
C MET A 187 6.13 7.94 14.36
N SER A 188 6.85 8.21 13.28
CA SER A 188 7.58 9.46 13.06
C SER A 188 6.79 10.53 12.30
N GLY A 189 5.73 10.14 11.59
CA GLY A 189 4.97 11.01 10.68
C GLY A 189 5.66 11.27 9.34
N SER A 190 6.84 10.69 9.08
CA SER A 190 7.64 10.93 7.88
C SER A 190 8.30 9.65 7.38
N PRO A 191 8.65 9.54 6.08
CA PRO A 191 9.31 8.33 5.58
C PRO A 191 10.71 8.18 6.20
N PRO A 192 11.25 6.95 6.24
CA PRO A 192 12.66 6.74 6.54
C PRO A 192 13.53 7.64 5.65
N TYR A 193 14.53 8.29 6.24
CA TYR A 193 15.45 9.17 5.53
C TYR A 193 14.79 10.34 4.77
N ALA A 194 13.66 10.85 5.27
CA ALA A 194 13.04 12.05 4.73
C ALA A 194 14.05 13.20 4.55
N GLY A 195 14.16 13.70 3.33
CA GLY A 195 15.07 14.79 2.96
C GLY A 195 16.41 14.36 2.34
N LEU A 196 16.74 13.06 2.32
CA LEU A 196 17.87 12.54 1.55
C LEU A 196 17.49 12.24 0.09
N SER A 197 18.49 12.18 -0.79
CA SER A 197 18.30 11.72 -2.17
C SER A 197 18.12 10.21 -2.25
N ASP A 198 17.56 9.72 -3.35
CA ASP A 198 17.37 8.28 -3.57
C ASP A 198 18.71 7.51 -3.53
N GLU A 199 19.79 8.09 -4.05
CA GLU A 199 21.13 7.52 -4.01
C GLU A 199 21.70 7.45 -2.59
N GLU A 200 21.47 8.49 -1.77
CA GLU A 200 21.89 8.52 -0.37
C GLU A 200 21.16 7.47 0.46
N ILE A 201 19.83 7.34 0.25
CA ILE A 201 19.01 6.32 0.90
C ILE A 201 19.51 4.93 0.55
N PHE A 202 19.73 4.66 -0.74
CA PHE A 202 20.27 3.39 -1.21
C PHE A 202 21.63 3.09 -0.57
N ALA A 203 22.52 4.08 -0.51
CA ALA A 203 23.85 3.93 0.08
C ALA A 203 23.79 3.60 1.57
N CYS A 204 22.89 4.20 2.35
CA CYS A 204 22.67 3.87 3.75
C CYS A 204 22.17 2.43 3.91
N TYR A 205 21.12 2.05 3.19
CA TYR A 205 20.58 0.69 3.27
C TYR A 205 21.57 -0.38 2.82
N ALA A 206 22.38 -0.13 1.79
CA ALA A 206 23.43 -1.05 1.34
C ALA A 206 24.52 -1.30 2.40
N LYS A 207 24.75 -0.34 3.30
CA LYS A 207 25.67 -0.48 4.44
C LYS A 207 25.02 -1.11 5.68
N GLY A 208 23.71 -1.37 5.64
CA GLY A 208 22.94 -1.79 6.82
C GLY A 208 22.75 -0.67 7.85
N GLU A 209 22.86 0.59 7.41
CA GLU A 209 22.57 1.77 8.22
C GLU A 209 21.07 2.08 8.11
N PHE A 210 20.42 2.22 9.27
CA PHE A 210 18.99 2.48 9.36
C PHE A 210 18.72 3.71 10.25
N PRO A 211 17.59 4.42 10.04
CA PRO A 211 17.17 5.48 10.95
C PRO A 211 17.02 4.97 12.39
N ASP A 212 17.25 5.85 13.37
CA ASP A 212 17.07 5.49 14.78
C ASP A 212 15.59 5.23 15.08
N THR A 213 15.34 4.10 15.74
CA THR A 213 14.00 3.65 16.13
C THR A 213 13.78 3.66 17.64
N LYS A 214 14.82 3.96 18.44
CA LYS A 214 14.76 3.87 19.92
C LYS A 214 13.71 4.81 20.53
N SER A 215 13.50 5.96 19.90
CA SER A 215 12.50 6.95 20.33
C SER A 215 11.08 6.64 19.87
N LEU A 216 10.89 5.65 18.98
CA LEU A 216 9.59 5.33 18.36
C LEU A 216 8.74 4.37 19.21
N GLY A 217 9.08 4.21 20.48
CA GLY A 217 8.31 3.42 21.44
C GLY A 217 8.13 1.97 21.01
N LEU A 218 6.90 1.46 21.17
CA LEU A 218 6.56 0.04 21.04
C LEU A 218 6.90 -0.56 19.66
N LEU A 219 6.81 0.21 18.58
CA LEU A 219 7.07 -0.31 17.23
C LEU A 219 8.55 -0.27 16.86
N GLY A 220 9.41 0.42 17.62
CA GLY A 220 10.80 0.65 17.27
C GLY A 220 11.59 -0.64 17.04
N SER A 221 11.42 -1.62 17.93
CA SER A 221 12.08 -2.93 17.81
C SER A 221 11.55 -3.77 16.64
N ILE A 222 10.26 -3.65 16.31
CA ILE A 222 9.64 -4.35 15.18
C ILE A 222 10.16 -3.76 13.86
N ILE A 223 10.21 -2.43 13.74
CA ILE A 223 10.75 -1.71 12.59
C ILE A 223 12.19 -2.18 12.30
N THR A 224 13.05 -2.16 13.32
CA THR A 224 14.46 -2.59 13.15
C THR A 224 14.56 -4.05 12.70
N ARG A 225 13.73 -4.94 13.23
CA ARG A 225 13.73 -6.37 12.85
C ARG A 225 13.24 -6.60 11.42
N CYS A 226 12.27 -5.82 10.95
CA CYS A 226 11.87 -5.79 9.54
C CYS A 226 13.07 -5.43 8.64
N TRP A 227 13.73 -4.31 8.92
CA TRP A 227 14.85 -3.84 8.10
C TRP A 227 16.06 -4.77 8.10
N GLN A 228 16.32 -5.44 9.22
CA GLN A 228 17.39 -6.42 9.36
C GLN A 228 17.05 -7.82 8.80
N GLY A 229 15.85 -8.02 8.25
CA GLY A 229 15.45 -9.31 7.66
C GLY A 229 15.28 -10.44 8.68
N GLN A 230 14.96 -10.09 9.92
CA GLN A 230 14.78 -11.06 11.01
C GLN A 230 13.43 -11.78 10.94
N TYR A 231 12.44 -11.19 10.26
CA TYR A 231 11.18 -11.85 9.95
C TYR A 231 11.25 -12.55 8.60
N LYS A 232 10.63 -13.73 8.51
CA LYS A 232 10.50 -14.53 7.29
C LYS A 232 9.09 -14.51 6.70
N GLU A 233 8.11 -14.15 7.51
CA GLU A 233 6.70 -14.08 7.11
C GLU A 233 5.95 -13.03 7.93
N CYS A 234 4.81 -12.55 7.40
CA CYS A 234 3.98 -11.54 8.04
C CYS A 234 3.41 -12.01 9.39
N GLY A 235 3.11 -13.29 9.56
CA GLY A 235 2.60 -13.87 10.81
C GLY A 235 3.47 -13.57 12.03
N GLN A 236 4.80 -13.57 11.85
CA GLN A 236 5.74 -13.24 12.93
C GLN A 236 5.64 -11.76 13.34
N VAL A 237 5.49 -10.86 12.36
CA VAL A 237 5.27 -9.43 12.62
C VAL A 237 3.93 -9.21 13.33
N ILE A 238 2.88 -9.89 12.89
CA ILE A 238 1.53 -9.81 13.48
C ILE A 238 1.54 -10.26 14.94
N CYS A 239 2.21 -11.37 15.25
CA CYS A 239 2.37 -11.87 16.62
C CYS A 239 2.98 -10.81 17.54
N ASP A 240 4.06 -10.16 17.10
CA ASP A 240 4.73 -9.15 17.91
C ASP A 240 3.92 -7.87 18.03
N LEU A 241 3.28 -7.41 16.95
CA LEU A 241 2.37 -6.26 16.99
C LEU A 241 1.23 -6.47 17.99
N LYS A 242 0.61 -7.66 17.98
CA LYS A 242 -0.49 -8.00 18.90
C LYS A 242 -0.02 -8.21 20.34
N GLY A 243 1.21 -8.69 20.55
CA GLY A 243 1.84 -8.77 21.87
C GLY A 243 1.96 -7.41 22.56
N HIS A 244 2.03 -6.32 21.80
CA HIS A 244 2.02 -4.95 22.33
C HIS A 244 0.63 -4.35 22.53
N THR A 245 -0.44 -4.96 22.03
CA THR A 245 -1.83 -4.51 22.23
C THR A 245 -2.43 -5.04 23.53
N LEU A 246 -1.80 -6.04 24.16
CA LEU A 246 -2.30 -6.75 25.34
C LEU A 246 -1.63 -6.32 26.66
N ASN A 247 -0.73 -5.32 26.63
CA ASN A 247 -0.04 -4.80 27.82
C ASN A 247 -0.39 -3.33 28.08
#